data_AF-A0A813GN78-F1
#
_entry.id   AF-A0A813GN78-F1
#
_cell.length_a   1.000
_cell.length_b   1.000
_cell.length_c   1.000
_cell.angle_alpha   90.00
_cell.angle_beta   90.00
_cell.angle_gamma   90.00
#
_symmetry.space_group_name_H-M   'P 1'
#
loop_
_entity.id
_entity.type
_entity.pdbx_description
1 polymer ?
#
loop_
_entity_poly.entity_id
_entity_poly.type
_entity_poly.pdbx_seq_one_letter_code
_entity_poly.pdbx_strand_id
1 'polypeptide(L)'
;ARTRNELAAARGKAAIPLVKELLPIVDEFELASKNLKCETDGQKAIQAQFSALFDKMLGLWLQLGVEKLKAVGEEFNPELHEAVTMIPSEEYKADLVCNELRAGWGIKAGDNLQ
;
A
#
# COMPACT_ATOMS: atom_id res chain seq x y z
N ALA A 1 12.58 -7.64 25.87
CA ALA A 1 11.90 -8.52 26.86
C ALA A 1 10.40 -8.43 26.64
N ARG A 2 9.73 -9.58 26.54
CA ARG A 2 8.30 -9.84 26.24
C ARG A 2 7.33 -8.65 26.33
N THR A 3 7.28 -7.93 27.44
CA THR A 3 6.42 -6.76 27.67
C THR A 3 6.57 -5.66 26.59
N ARG A 4 7.78 -5.42 26.08
CA ARG A 4 8.01 -4.43 24.99
C ARG A 4 7.37 -4.87 23.68
N ASN A 5 7.41 -6.18 23.39
CA ASN A 5 6.81 -6.74 22.18
C ASN A 5 5.29 -6.75 22.28
N GLU A 6 4.75 -7.12 23.44
CA GLU A 6 3.30 -7.07 23.72
C GLU A 6 2.75 -5.63 23.59
N LEU A 7 3.49 -4.62 24.09
CA LEU A 7 3.10 -3.22 23.93
C LEU A 7 3.16 -2.75 22.48
N ALA A 8 4.19 -3.15 21.73
CA ALA A 8 4.31 -2.84 20.31
C ALA A 8 3.16 -3.48 19.48
N ALA A 9 2.84 -4.74 19.77
CA ALA A 9 1.72 -5.45 19.14
C ALA A 9 0.37 -4.80 19.47
N ALA A 10 0.16 -4.38 20.72
CA ALA A 10 -1.06 -3.67 21.11
C ALA A 10 -1.20 -2.33 20.38
N ARG A 11 -0.09 -1.58 20.22
CA ARG A 11 -0.08 -0.32 19.46
C ARG A 11 -0.40 -0.53 17.98
N GLY A 12 0.27 -1.48 17.32
CA GLY A 12 -0.01 -1.81 15.92
C GLY A 12 -1.46 -2.21 15.70
N LYS A 13 -1.99 -3.10 16.56
CA LYS A 13 -3.40 -3.51 16.52
C LYS A 13 -4.37 -2.36 16.72
N ALA A 14 -4.08 -1.44 17.63
CA ALA A 14 -4.94 -0.27 17.86
C ALA A 14 -4.94 0.70 16.68
N ALA A 15 -3.89 0.72 15.86
CA ALA A 15 -3.80 1.58 14.68
C ALA A 15 -4.49 0.99 13.43
N ILE A 16 -4.72 -0.34 13.37
CA ILE A 16 -5.34 -1.02 12.23
C ILE A 16 -6.65 -0.34 11.77
N PRO A 17 -7.65 -0.08 12.64
CA PRO A 17 -8.92 0.48 12.19
C PRO A 17 -8.74 1.86 11.56
N LEU A 18 -7.91 2.71 12.18
CA LEU A 18 -7.63 4.05 11.68
C LEU A 18 -6.92 4.00 10.32
N VAL A 19 -5.90 3.16 10.16
CA VAL A 19 -5.20 3.02 8.88
C VAL A 19 -6.15 2.52 7.80
N LYS A 20 -6.98 1.52 8.11
CA LYS A 20 -8.01 0.99 7.19
C LYS A 20 -8.99 2.07 6.72
N GLU A 21 -9.45 2.94 7.62
CA GLU A 21 -10.34 4.07 7.28
C GLU A 21 -9.66 5.12 6.39
N LEU A 22 -8.32 5.21 6.42
CA LEU A 22 -7.55 6.14 5.58
C LEU A 22 -7.17 5.56 4.22
N LEU A 23 -7.18 4.23 4.03
CA LEU A 23 -6.85 3.59 2.76
C LEU A 23 -7.65 4.12 1.55
N PRO A 24 -8.96 4.40 1.64
CA PRO A 24 -9.69 4.98 0.52
C PRO A 24 -9.09 6.30 0.00
N ILE A 25 -8.51 7.12 0.87
CA ILE A 25 -7.86 8.39 0.47
C ILE A 25 -6.56 8.10 -0.29
N VAL A 26 -5.81 7.08 0.13
CA VAL A 26 -4.60 6.62 -0.56
C VAL A 26 -4.97 6.11 -1.95
N ASP A 27 -6.02 5.29 -2.05
CA ASP A 27 -6.52 4.75 -3.31
C ASP A 27 -6.97 5.87 -4.27
N GLU A 28 -7.73 6.85 -3.76
CA GLU A 28 -8.17 8.01 -4.53
C GLU A 28 -6.99 8.85 -5.02
N PHE A 29 -5.95 9.03 -4.18
CA PHE A 29 -4.75 9.75 -4.57
C PHE A 29 -3.97 9.03 -5.68
N GLU A 30 -3.78 7.71 -5.56
CA GLU A 30 -3.13 6.91 -6.61
C GLU A 30 -3.93 6.97 -7.92
N LEU A 31 -5.27 6.87 -7.86
CA LEU A 31 -6.15 6.98 -9.01
C LEU A 31 -6.10 8.36 -9.67
N ALA A 32 -6.17 9.42 -8.85
CA ALA A 32 -6.08 10.80 -9.33
C ALA A 32 -4.72 11.04 -10.00
N SER A 33 -3.62 10.59 -9.38
CA SER A 33 -2.27 10.74 -9.92
C SER A 33 -2.08 10.04 -11.27
N LYS A 34 -2.70 8.87 -11.47
CA LYS A 34 -2.69 8.13 -12.75
C LYS A 34 -3.51 8.84 -13.86
N ASN A 35 -4.62 9.47 -13.49
CA ASN A 35 -5.57 10.06 -14.44
C ASN A 35 -5.34 11.56 -14.71
N LEU A 36 -4.60 12.26 -13.84
CA LEU A 36 -4.35 13.69 -13.97
C LEU A 36 -3.45 13.98 -15.19
N LYS A 37 -3.96 14.81 -16.10
CA LYS A 37 -3.20 15.28 -17.27
C LYS A 37 -2.70 16.70 -17.02
N CYS A 38 -1.39 16.86 -16.94
CA CYS A 38 -0.74 18.16 -16.80
C CYS A 38 -0.10 18.58 -18.13
N GLU A 39 -0.63 19.64 -18.74
CA GLU A 39 -0.22 20.08 -20.07
C GLU A 39 0.85 21.18 -20.00
N THR A 40 0.77 22.04 -18.98
CA THR A 40 1.70 23.14 -18.78
C THR A 40 2.76 22.83 -17.73
N ASP A 41 3.91 23.50 -17.80
CA ASP A 41 5.00 23.31 -16.82
C ASP A 41 4.59 23.75 -15.41
N GLY A 42 3.73 24.78 -15.30
CA GLY A 42 3.16 25.19 -14.00
C GLY A 42 2.29 24.10 -13.38
N GLN A 43 1.45 23.42 -14.16
CA GLN A 43 0.64 22.29 -13.69
C GLN A 43 1.52 21.10 -13.25
N LYS A 44 2.56 20.77 -14.02
CA LYS A 44 3.51 19.71 -13.66
C LYS A 44 4.26 20.03 -12.37
N ALA A 45 4.66 21.30 -12.18
CA ALA A 45 5.32 21.73 -10.95
C ALA A 45 4.41 21.56 -9.72
N ILE A 46 3.12 21.91 -9.85
CA ILE A 46 2.13 21.70 -8.80
C ILE A 46 1.94 20.20 -8.54
N GLN A 47 1.75 19.39 -9.59
CA GLN A 47 1.63 17.93 -9.46
C GLN A 47 2.81 17.32 -8.70
N ALA A 48 4.04 17.71 -9.06
CA ALA A 48 5.25 17.23 -8.39
C ALA A 48 5.28 17.58 -6.90
N GLN A 49 4.81 18.78 -6.50
CA GLN A 49 4.71 19.17 -5.10
C GLN A 49 3.71 18.31 -4.32
N PHE A 50 2.53 18.04 -4.90
CA PHE A 50 1.53 17.18 -4.28
C PHE A 50 1.99 15.72 -4.19
N SER A 51 2.65 15.19 -5.23
CA SER A 51 3.28 13.86 -5.19
C SER A 51 4.33 13.76 -4.09
N ALA A 52 5.21 14.76 -3.95
CA ALA A 52 6.21 14.78 -2.88
C ALA A 52 5.58 14.83 -1.48
N LEU A 53 4.46 15.52 -1.31
CA LEU A 53 3.73 15.54 -0.04
C LEU A 53 3.12 14.17 0.29
N PHE A 54 2.57 13.49 -0.72
CA PHE A 54 2.04 12.15 -0.57
C PHE A 54 3.13 11.13 -0.24
N ASP A 55 4.27 11.18 -0.93
CA ASP A 55 5.43 10.33 -0.63
C ASP A 55 5.93 10.54 0.79
N LYS A 56 5.93 11.80 1.27
CA LYS A 56 6.26 12.11 2.66
C LYS A 56 5.27 11.47 3.64
N MET A 57 3.98 11.49 3.32
CA MET A 57 2.94 10.86 4.14
C MET A 57 3.15 9.33 4.20
N LEU A 58 3.42 8.69 3.07
CA LEU A 58 3.76 7.26 3.01
C LEU A 58 5.06 6.94 3.78
N GLY A 59 6.04 7.85 3.76
CA GLY A 59 7.24 7.74 4.58
C GLY A 59 6.95 7.73 6.09
N LEU A 60 5.99 8.56 6.55
CA LEU A 60 5.55 8.54 7.94
C LEU A 60 4.80 7.25 8.29
N TRP A 61 4.00 6.73 7.37
CA TRP A 61 3.33 5.43 7.52
C TRP A 61 4.35 4.30 7.71
N LEU A 62 5.41 4.28 6.89
CA LEU A 62 6.50 3.32 7.02
C LEU A 62 7.20 3.40 8.38
N GLN A 63 7.41 4.62 8.90
CA GLN A 63 7.97 4.82 10.25
C GLN A 63 7.04 4.32 11.37
N LEU A 64 5.73 4.35 11.14
CA LEU A 64 4.70 3.76 12.01
C LEU A 64 4.53 2.26 11.80
N GLY A 65 5.32 1.65 10.89
CA GLY A 65 5.26 0.23 10.59
C GLY A 65 4.19 -0.17 9.59
N VAL A 66 3.56 0.79 8.91
CA VAL A 66 2.60 0.54 7.83
C VAL A 66 3.34 0.53 6.49
N GLU A 67 3.27 -0.57 5.77
CA GLU A 67 4.00 -0.76 4.52
C GLU A 67 3.11 -1.30 3.41
N LYS A 68 3.37 -0.86 2.17
CA LYS A 68 2.71 -1.39 0.98
C LYS A 68 3.22 -2.81 0.73
N LEU A 69 2.30 -3.74 0.54
CA LEU A 69 2.60 -5.12 0.20
C LEU A 69 2.94 -5.20 -1.29
N LYS A 70 4.00 -5.92 -1.62
CA LYS A 70 4.34 -6.22 -3.00
C LYS A 70 3.49 -7.40 -3.47
N ALA A 71 2.67 -7.19 -4.49
CA ALA A 71 1.82 -8.24 -5.04
C ALA A 71 2.36 -8.80 -6.37
N VAL A 72 2.62 -7.94 -7.36
CA VAL A 72 2.99 -8.39 -8.72
C VAL A 72 4.29 -9.20 -8.72
N GLY A 73 4.23 -10.38 -9.32
CA GLY A 73 5.32 -11.35 -9.41
C GLY A 73 5.50 -12.24 -8.18
N GLU A 74 4.72 -12.04 -7.11
CA GLU A 74 4.68 -12.94 -5.95
C GLU A 74 3.65 -14.08 -6.18
N GLU A 75 3.85 -15.19 -5.47
CA GLU A 75 2.85 -16.27 -5.43
C GLU A 75 1.53 -15.76 -4.85
N PHE A 76 0.42 -16.17 -5.44
CA PHE A 76 -0.89 -15.80 -4.95
C PHE A 76 -1.14 -16.42 -3.57
N ASN A 77 -1.24 -15.58 -2.53
CA ASN A 77 -1.64 -15.98 -1.19
C ASN A 77 -3.04 -15.41 -0.86
N PRO A 78 -4.08 -16.25 -0.68
CA PRO A 78 -5.44 -15.79 -0.34
C PRO A 78 -5.54 -14.98 0.97
N GLU A 79 -4.56 -15.11 1.88
CA GLU A 79 -4.52 -14.32 3.11
C GLU A 79 -4.05 -12.88 2.88
N LEU A 80 -3.29 -12.63 1.80
CA LEU A 80 -2.69 -11.33 1.47
C LEU A 80 -3.27 -10.71 0.21
N HIS A 81 -3.84 -11.53 -0.68
CA HIS A 81 -4.29 -11.13 -2.01
C HIS A 81 -5.76 -11.48 -2.21
N GLU A 82 -6.50 -10.53 -2.78
CA GLU A 82 -7.87 -10.75 -3.24
C GLU A 82 -7.84 -11.04 -4.75
N ALA A 83 -8.21 -12.27 -5.13
CA ALA A 83 -8.29 -12.65 -6.55
C ALA A 83 -9.50 -11.97 -7.20
N VAL A 84 -9.24 -11.12 -8.20
CA VAL A 84 -10.31 -10.46 -8.97
C VAL A 84 -10.63 -11.24 -10.25
N THR A 85 -9.61 -11.64 -11.01
CA THR A 85 -9.77 -12.42 -12.23
C THR A 85 -8.47 -13.14 -12.59
N MET A 86 -8.57 -14.21 -13.39
CA MET A 86 -7.42 -14.88 -13.99
C MET A 86 -7.25 -14.42 -15.43
N ILE A 87 -6.03 -14.03 -15.79
CA ILE A 87 -5.70 -13.51 -17.12
C ILE A 87 -4.56 -14.35 -17.69
N PRO A 88 -4.65 -14.80 -18.95
CA PRO A 88 -3.51 -15.42 -19.63
C PRO A 88 -2.32 -14.46 -19.65
N SER A 89 -1.14 -14.96 -19.26
CA SER A 89 0.10 -14.19 -19.27
C SER A 89 1.21 -14.98 -19.95
N GLU A 90 1.99 -14.32 -20.79
CA GLU A 90 3.24 -14.85 -21.34
C GLU A 90 4.45 -14.51 -20.47
N GLU A 91 4.30 -13.52 -19.57
CA GLU A 91 5.37 -12.98 -18.73
C GLU A 91 5.42 -13.67 -17.35
N TYR A 92 4.25 -13.98 -16.77
CA TYR A 92 4.15 -14.59 -15.45
C TYR A 92 3.72 -16.06 -15.54
N LYS A 93 4.32 -16.90 -14.71
CA LYS A 93 3.90 -18.30 -14.53
C LYS A 93 2.50 -18.37 -13.93
N ALA A 94 1.84 -19.51 -14.10
CA ALA A 94 0.61 -19.83 -13.38
C ALA A 94 0.78 -19.61 -11.87
N ASP A 95 -0.29 -19.16 -11.23
CA ASP A 95 -0.38 -18.89 -9.78
C ASP A 95 0.46 -17.72 -9.25
N LEU A 96 1.13 -16.95 -10.12
CA LEU A 96 1.72 -15.65 -9.76
C LEU A 96 0.72 -14.51 -9.99
N VAL A 97 0.78 -13.49 -9.15
CA VAL A 97 0.03 -12.25 -9.37
C VAL A 97 0.62 -11.50 -10.56
N CYS A 98 -0.14 -11.35 -11.64
CA CYS A 98 0.33 -10.66 -12.85
C CYS A 98 -0.03 -9.17 -12.90
N ASN A 99 -0.98 -8.71 -12.08
CA ASN A 99 -1.39 -7.31 -12.03
C ASN A 99 -1.95 -6.94 -10.65
N GLU A 100 -1.72 -5.69 -10.23
CA GLU A 100 -2.27 -5.11 -9.00
C GLU A 100 -3.25 -3.98 -9.36
N LEU A 101 -4.53 -4.18 -9.05
CA LEU A 101 -5.55 -3.14 -9.25
C LEU A 101 -5.55 -2.11 -8.12
N ARG A 102 -5.30 -2.58 -6.89
CA ARG A 102 -5.23 -1.79 -5.68
C ARG A 102 -4.13 -2.35 -4.79
N ALA A 103 -3.35 -1.45 -4.21
CA ALA A 103 -2.28 -1.78 -3.29
C ALA A 103 -2.81 -2.53 -2.05
N GLY A 104 -2.15 -3.64 -1.70
CA GLY A 104 -2.25 -4.21 -0.37
C GLY A 104 -1.41 -3.41 0.63
N TRP A 105 -1.85 -3.35 1.90
CA TRP A 105 -1.12 -2.68 2.99
C TRP A 105 -1.06 -3.57 4.22
N GLY A 106 0.11 -3.65 4.84
CA GLY A 106 0.33 -4.36 6.10
C GLY A 106 0.81 -3.41 7.19
N ILE A 107 0.53 -3.74 8.45
CA ILE A 107 1.03 -3.00 9.61
C ILE A 107 1.76 -3.91 10.60
N LYS A 108 2.92 -3.44 11.08
CA LYS A 108 3.72 -4.17 12.07
C LYS A 108 3.06 -4.11 13.45
N ALA A 109 2.69 -5.27 13.96
CA ALA A 109 2.18 -5.47 15.31
C ALA A 109 3.13 -6.39 16.08
N GLY A 110 4.16 -5.79 16.69
CA GLY A 110 5.27 -6.55 17.28
C GLY A 110 6.20 -7.05 16.18
N ASP A 111 6.47 -8.36 16.16
CA ASP A 111 7.29 -9.00 15.12
C ASP A 111 6.48 -9.46 13.89
N ASN A 112 5.14 -9.35 13.95
CA ASN A 112 4.26 -9.83 12.89
C ASN A 112 3.77 -8.67 12.01
N LEU A 113 3.58 -8.95 10.72
CA LEU A 113 2.84 -8.09 9.79
C LEU A 113 1.38 -8.54 9.76
N GLN A 114 0.45 -7.60 9.91
CA GLN A 114 -1.01 -7.83 9.90
C GLN A 114 -1.70 -7.03 8.82
#